data_AF-A0A969GWM7-F1
#
_entry.id   AF-A0A969GWM7-F1
#
_cell.length_a   1.000
_cell.length_b   1.000
_cell.length_c   1.000
_cell.angle_alpha   90.00
_cell.angle_beta   90.00
_cell.angle_gamma   90.00
#
_symmetry.space_group_name_H-M   'P 1'
#
loop_
_entity.id
_entity.type
_entity.pdbx_description
1 polymer ?
#
loop_
_entity_poly.entity_id
_entity_poly.type
_entity_poly.pdbx_seq_one_letter_code
_entity_poly.pdbx_strand_id
1 'polypeptide(L)'
;MPTCVIGIDLGGTQLRAVLADREGTILQQVRMPTASAAGPAAVVAQIVTCVEQLQAWLTPEDTLLGIGVGAPGPVEPQHGIVFYTPNMRGWVDVPLSERGRAEATIASTRLRDYRVNVCFTSMLMRAMETAVICLTECDEICDGKIPVFKHAADDPNWHGWDKYDGDPSLELPIFPTPALDERHYGDLQGLNKAETAAKFGAEQVHEWRRSFSTRPPGGESLEDTMKRTVPFFRDRIMSHIKHGDNVLVSAHGNSLRSIIMDVEQIPGDEIVKLELGTGVPIVYEMDQTGQVLKKEILNT
;
A
#
# COMPACT_ATOMS: atom_id res chain seq x y z
N MET A 1 -34.93 -27.70 10.29
CA MET A 1 -33.80 -27.57 11.23
C MET A 1 -33.12 -26.25 10.91
N PRO A 2 -33.05 -25.31 11.86
CA PRO A 2 -32.28 -24.09 11.65
C PRO A 2 -30.85 -24.49 11.38
N THR A 3 -30.26 -23.83 10.40
CA THR A 3 -28.96 -24.21 9.92
C THR A 3 -28.02 -23.05 10.14
N CYS A 4 -26.93 -23.31 10.86
CA CYS A 4 -26.00 -22.28 11.29
C CYS A 4 -24.61 -22.48 10.68
N VAL A 5 -23.86 -21.39 10.65
CA VAL A 5 -22.44 -21.34 10.29
C VAL A 5 -21.68 -20.56 11.36
N ILE A 6 -20.40 -20.89 11.56
CA ILE A 6 -19.50 -20.07 12.37
C ILE A 6 -18.52 -19.37 11.44
N GLY A 7 -18.45 -18.04 11.54
CA GLY A 7 -17.46 -17.22 10.85
C GLY A 7 -16.44 -16.67 11.85
N ILE A 8 -15.15 -16.86 11.58
CA ILE A 8 -14.06 -16.40 12.45
C ILE A 8 -13.19 -15.41 11.68
N ASP A 9 -13.04 -14.21 12.21
CA ASP A 9 -12.12 -13.17 11.75
C ASP A 9 -10.90 -13.15 12.68
N LEU A 10 -9.79 -13.71 12.20
CA LEU A 10 -8.52 -13.76 12.89
C LEU A 10 -7.68 -12.52 12.56
N GLY A 11 -7.82 -11.47 13.34
CA GLY A 11 -6.96 -10.28 13.26
C GLY A 11 -5.65 -10.44 14.05
N GLY A 12 -4.65 -9.64 13.73
CA GLY A 12 -3.34 -9.65 14.44
C GLY A 12 -3.41 -9.22 15.91
N THR A 13 -4.44 -8.46 16.29
CA THR A 13 -4.68 -7.97 17.66
C THR A 13 -5.97 -8.50 18.27
N GLN A 14 -6.94 -8.88 17.45
CA GLN A 14 -8.23 -9.36 17.91
C GLN A 14 -8.77 -10.49 17.05
N LEU A 15 -9.34 -11.48 17.73
CA LEU A 15 -10.09 -12.56 17.15
C LEU A 15 -11.58 -12.28 17.41
N ARG A 16 -12.38 -12.33 16.35
CA ARG A 16 -13.85 -12.25 16.43
C ARG A 16 -14.43 -13.51 15.82
N ALA A 17 -15.46 -14.06 16.45
CA ALA A 17 -16.18 -15.19 15.91
C ALA A 17 -17.69 -14.92 16.02
N VAL A 18 -18.45 -15.30 15.01
CA VAL A 18 -19.90 -15.14 14.97
C VAL A 18 -20.55 -16.47 14.66
N LEU A 19 -21.68 -16.74 15.31
CA LEU A 19 -22.65 -17.75 14.91
C LEU A 19 -23.74 -17.04 14.10
N ALA A 20 -24.02 -17.52 12.89
CA ALA A 20 -25.01 -16.92 12.02
C ALA A 20 -25.93 -17.98 11.39
N ASP A 21 -27.14 -17.59 11.00
CA ASP A 21 -28.05 -18.42 10.19
C ASP A 21 -27.65 -18.43 8.70
N ARG A 22 -28.44 -19.09 7.85
CA ARG A 22 -28.17 -19.20 6.40
C ARG A 22 -28.34 -17.89 5.65
N GLU A 23 -29.14 -16.99 6.20
CA GLU A 23 -29.43 -15.67 5.68
C GLU A 23 -28.33 -14.66 6.07
N GLY A 24 -27.37 -15.08 6.90
CA GLY A 24 -26.26 -14.26 7.39
C GLY A 24 -26.61 -13.41 8.61
N THR A 25 -27.75 -13.67 9.25
CA THR A 25 -28.15 -13.01 10.50
C THR A 25 -27.26 -13.50 11.63
N ILE A 26 -26.60 -12.58 12.32
CA ILE A 26 -25.77 -12.92 13.48
C ILE A 26 -26.67 -13.28 14.66
N LEU A 27 -26.57 -14.52 15.12
CA LEU A 27 -27.28 -15.06 16.28
C LEU A 27 -26.48 -14.84 17.57
N GLN A 28 -25.16 -14.98 17.49
CA GLN A 28 -24.26 -14.74 18.61
C GLN A 28 -22.86 -14.33 18.16
N GLN A 29 -22.10 -13.66 19.02
CA GLN A 29 -20.71 -13.29 18.77
C GLN A 29 -19.81 -13.46 19.99
N VAL A 30 -18.55 -13.79 19.74
CA VAL A 30 -17.46 -13.83 20.71
C VAL A 30 -16.32 -12.96 20.20
N ARG A 31 -15.66 -12.25 21.11
CA ARG A 31 -14.49 -11.43 20.80
C ARG A 31 -13.45 -11.55 21.89
N MET A 32 -12.20 -11.75 21.50
CA MET A 32 -11.08 -11.81 22.43
C MET A 32 -9.78 -11.26 21.82
N PRO A 33 -8.81 -10.84 22.64
CA PRO A 33 -7.48 -10.49 22.16
C PRO A 33 -6.81 -11.70 21.51
N THR A 34 -6.17 -11.50 20.35
CA THR A 34 -5.38 -12.56 19.70
C THR A 34 -4.11 -12.79 20.49
N ALA A 35 -3.85 -14.03 20.90
CA ALA A 35 -2.62 -14.45 21.57
C ALA A 35 -1.45 -14.59 20.57
N SER A 36 -1.27 -13.59 19.70
CA SER A 36 -0.25 -13.61 18.65
C SER A 36 1.17 -13.74 19.20
N ALA A 37 1.43 -13.16 20.38
CA ALA A 37 2.71 -13.26 21.08
C ALA A 37 3.02 -14.67 21.64
N ALA A 38 2.00 -15.52 21.85
CA ALA A 38 2.17 -16.87 22.38
C ALA A 38 2.39 -17.92 21.26
N GLY A 39 2.42 -17.49 20.01
CA GLY A 39 2.71 -18.32 18.84
C GLY A 39 1.49 -19.03 18.23
N PRO A 40 1.67 -19.69 17.08
CA PRO A 40 0.56 -20.23 16.28
C PRO A 40 -0.31 -21.26 17.00
N ALA A 41 0.29 -22.14 17.83
CA ALA A 41 -0.45 -23.14 18.58
C ALA A 41 -1.43 -22.52 19.59
N ALA A 42 -1.04 -21.42 20.24
CA ALA A 42 -1.90 -20.70 21.15
C ALA A 42 -3.07 -20.01 20.42
N VAL A 43 -2.81 -19.48 19.22
CA VAL A 43 -3.85 -18.90 18.36
C VAL A 43 -4.85 -19.96 17.91
N VAL A 44 -4.39 -21.14 17.49
CA VAL A 44 -5.27 -22.26 17.16
C VAL A 44 -6.11 -22.69 18.37
N ALA A 45 -5.51 -22.79 19.55
CA ALA A 45 -6.25 -23.11 20.78
C ALA A 45 -7.35 -22.05 21.07
N GLN A 46 -7.06 -20.77 20.87
CA GLN A 46 -8.08 -19.71 21.01
C GLN A 46 -9.22 -19.83 20.00
N ILE A 47 -8.91 -20.17 18.73
CA ILE A 47 -9.94 -20.41 17.71
C ILE A 47 -10.86 -21.55 18.15
N VAL A 48 -10.29 -22.65 18.66
CA VAL A 48 -11.08 -23.78 19.19
C VAL A 48 -11.97 -23.33 20.35
N THR A 49 -11.43 -22.58 21.31
CA THR A 49 -12.23 -22.05 22.43
C THR A 49 -13.38 -21.14 21.96
N CYS A 50 -13.17 -20.31 20.94
CA CYS A 50 -14.25 -19.51 20.36
C CYS A 50 -15.35 -20.36 19.72
N VAL A 51 -14.97 -21.41 18.99
CA VAL A 51 -15.91 -22.35 18.39
C VAL A 51 -16.72 -23.05 19.47
N GLU A 52 -16.07 -23.58 20.51
CA GLU A 52 -16.75 -24.25 21.64
C GLU A 52 -17.75 -23.32 22.34
N GLN A 53 -17.37 -22.06 22.56
CA GLN A 53 -18.28 -21.06 23.16
C GLN A 53 -19.51 -20.78 22.30
N LEU A 54 -19.35 -20.69 20.97
CA LEU A 54 -20.47 -20.47 20.05
C LEU A 54 -21.33 -21.72 19.88
N GLN A 55 -20.72 -22.91 19.89
CA GLN A 55 -21.46 -24.18 19.83
C GLN A 55 -22.36 -24.39 21.06
N ALA A 56 -21.99 -23.86 22.22
CA ALA A 56 -22.83 -23.92 23.42
C ALA A 56 -24.18 -23.17 23.28
N TRP A 57 -24.34 -22.34 22.24
CA TRP A 57 -25.59 -21.66 21.92
C TRP A 57 -26.52 -22.43 20.98
N LEU A 58 -26.05 -23.55 20.39
CA LEU A 58 -26.85 -24.39 19.51
C LEU A 58 -27.78 -25.30 20.33
N THR A 59 -29.01 -25.48 19.85
CA THR A 59 -29.93 -26.49 20.38
C THR A 59 -29.77 -27.83 19.65
N PRO A 60 -30.30 -28.95 20.18
CA PRO A 60 -30.27 -30.24 19.49
C PRO A 60 -30.97 -30.24 18.12
N GLU A 61 -31.86 -29.28 17.85
CA GLU A 61 -32.54 -29.13 16.56
C GLU A 61 -31.71 -28.34 15.52
N ASP A 62 -30.65 -27.66 15.95
CA ASP A 62 -29.77 -26.88 15.08
C ASP A 62 -28.74 -27.78 14.39
N THR A 63 -28.36 -27.40 13.17
CA THR A 63 -27.28 -28.06 12.42
C THR A 63 -26.19 -27.05 12.08
N LEU A 64 -24.96 -27.27 12.56
CA LEU A 64 -23.79 -26.49 12.14
C LEU A 64 -23.24 -27.04 10.82
N LEU A 65 -23.33 -26.27 9.73
CA LEU A 65 -22.84 -26.70 8.40
C LEU A 65 -21.34 -26.64 8.26
N GLY A 66 -20.70 -25.70 8.94
CA GLY A 66 -19.30 -25.44 8.72
C GLY A 66 -18.78 -24.25 9.54
N ILE A 67 -17.46 -24.20 9.59
CA ILE A 67 -16.70 -23.14 10.24
C ILE A 67 -15.77 -22.54 9.19
N GLY A 68 -15.93 -21.25 8.92
CA GLY A 68 -15.04 -20.48 8.06
C GLY A 68 -14.09 -19.65 8.90
N VAL A 69 -12.78 -19.70 8.60
CA VAL A 69 -11.77 -18.84 9.23
C VAL A 69 -11.17 -17.92 8.18
N GLY A 70 -11.38 -16.62 8.34
CA GLY A 70 -10.72 -15.57 7.57
C GLY A 70 -9.53 -15.01 8.35
N ALA A 71 -8.39 -14.88 7.70
CA ALA A 71 -7.20 -14.24 8.24
C ALA A 71 -6.63 -13.26 7.21
N PRO A 72 -6.18 -12.06 7.60
CA PRO A 72 -5.66 -11.07 6.67
C PRO A 72 -4.25 -11.45 6.22
N GLY A 73 -4.07 -11.60 4.91
CA GLY A 73 -2.76 -11.73 4.27
C GLY A 73 -2.83 -12.56 2.98
N PRO A 74 -1.78 -12.54 2.15
CA PRO A 74 -1.70 -13.39 0.97
C PRO A 74 -1.72 -14.86 1.42
N VAL A 75 -2.66 -15.63 0.88
CA VAL A 75 -2.84 -17.05 1.19
C VAL A 75 -2.15 -17.87 0.11
N GLU A 76 -1.33 -18.82 0.52
CA GLU A 76 -0.82 -19.89 -0.34
C GLU A 76 -2.01 -20.75 -0.81
N PRO A 77 -2.31 -20.80 -2.12
CA PRO A 77 -3.56 -21.40 -2.59
C PRO A 77 -3.68 -22.91 -2.35
N GLN A 78 -2.58 -23.67 -2.26
CA GLN A 78 -2.63 -25.13 -2.15
C GLN A 78 -2.90 -25.61 -0.72
N HIS A 79 -2.38 -24.93 0.29
CA HIS A 79 -2.41 -25.35 1.69
C HIS A 79 -3.14 -24.34 2.60
N GLY A 80 -3.61 -23.21 2.06
CA GLY A 80 -4.38 -22.21 2.83
C GLY A 80 -3.53 -21.46 3.86
N ILE A 81 -2.21 -21.36 3.64
CA ILE A 81 -1.27 -20.76 4.59
C ILE A 81 -1.17 -19.26 4.35
N VAL A 82 -1.41 -18.43 5.37
CA VAL A 82 -1.16 -16.99 5.31
C VAL A 82 0.35 -16.73 5.34
N PHE A 83 0.91 -16.18 4.27
CA PHE A 83 2.34 -15.91 4.16
C PHE A 83 2.81 -14.65 4.90
N TYR A 84 2.00 -13.57 4.89
CA TYR A 84 2.46 -12.25 5.33
C TYR A 84 1.49 -11.56 6.29
N THR A 85 2.02 -11.25 7.47
CA THR A 85 1.48 -10.27 8.42
C THR A 85 1.91 -8.85 8.00
N PRO A 86 1.34 -7.75 8.56
CA PRO A 86 1.67 -6.39 8.12
C PRO A 86 3.09 -6.00 8.49
N ASN A 87 4.05 -6.39 7.65
CA ASN A 87 5.48 -6.21 7.87
C ASN A 87 5.92 -4.79 7.46
N MET A 88 6.99 -4.32 8.08
CA MET A 88 7.69 -3.11 7.61
C MET A 88 8.45 -3.49 6.34
N ARG A 89 7.89 -3.19 5.17
CA ARG A 89 8.47 -3.65 3.90
C ARG A 89 9.66 -2.80 3.46
N GLY A 90 9.57 -1.48 3.62
CA GLY A 90 10.62 -0.57 3.16
C GLY A 90 10.99 -0.83 1.70
N TRP A 91 12.25 -1.13 1.45
CA TRP A 91 12.78 -1.41 0.12
C TRP A 91 12.71 -2.88 -0.29
N VAL A 92 12.14 -3.75 0.55
CA VAL A 92 11.86 -5.13 0.14
C VAL A 92 10.90 -5.09 -1.04
N ASP A 93 11.35 -5.62 -2.16
CA ASP A 93 10.65 -5.49 -3.43
C ASP A 93 9.65 -6.64 -3.63
N VAL A 94 8.40 -6.36 -3.27
CA VAL A 94 7.30 -7.32 -3.34
C VAL A 94 6.27 -6.85 -4.37
N PRO A 95 5.58 -7.78 -5.05
CA PRO A 95 4.53 -7.43 -6.00
C PRO A 95 3.26 -6.92 -5.29
N LEU A 96 2.33 -6.37 -6.07
CA LEU A 96 0.98 -6.12 -5.58
C LEU A 96 0.28 -7.45 -5.23
N SER A 97 -0.60 -7.40 -4.24
CA SER A 97 -1.60 -8.45 -4.02
C SER A 97 -2.72 -8.32 -5.05
N GLU A 98 -3.58 -9.34 -5.16
CA GLU A 98 -4.80 -9.25 -6.01
C GLU A 98 -5.65 -8.04 -5.67
N ARG A 99 -5.87 -7.79 -4.36
CA ARG A 99 -6.54 -6.58 -3.89
C ARG A 99 -5.81 -5.30 -4.33
N GLY A 100 -4.48 -5.27 -4.24
CA GLY A 100 -3.69 -4.12 -4.69
C GLY A 100 -3.81 -3.84 -6.19
N ARG A 101 -3.86 -4.90 -7.02
CA ARG A 101 -4.13 -4.77 -8.46
C ARG A 101 -5.54 -4.22 -8.71
N ALA A 102 -6.55 -4.76 -8.04
CA ALA A 102 -7.92 -4.26 -8.15
C ALA A 102 -8.04 -2.79 -7.72
N GLU A 103 -7.37 -2.39 -6.63
CA GLU A 103 -7.28 -0.99 -6.19
C GLU A 103 -6.62 -0.10 -7.27
N ALA A 104 -5.58 -0.58 -7.96
CA ALA A 104 -4.95 0.16 -9.06
C ALA A 104 -5.85 0.26 -10.31
N THR A 105 -6.61 -0.78 -10.66
CA THR A 105 -7.62 -0.70 -11.73
C THR A 105 -8.76 0.26 -11.40
N ILE A 106 -9.18 0.33 -10.13
CA ILE A 106 -10.16 1.34 -9.70
C ILE A 106 -9.56 2.74 -9.81
N ALA A 107 -8.28 2.91 -9.42
CA ALA A 107 -7.57 4.17 -9.56
C ALA A 107 -7.47 4.63 -11.03
N SER A 108 -7.23 3.70 -11.98
CA SER A 108 -7.21 4.02 -13.42
C SER A 108 -8.57 4.56 -13.86
N THR A 109 -9.67 3.91 -13.47
CA THR A 109 -11.03 4.35 -13.82
C THR A 109 -11.31 5.77 -13.31
N ARG A 110 -10.83 6.12 -12.12
CA ARG A 110 -10.98 7.46 -11.54
C ARG A 110 -10.13 8.51 -12.24
N LEU A 111 -9.02 8.11 -12.85
CA LEU A 111 -8.12 8.98 -13.59
C LEU A 111 -8.54 9.21 -15.05
N ARG A 112 -9.60 8.57 -15.54
CA ARG A 112 -10.02 8.56 -16.95
C ARG A 112 -10.17 9.94 -17.62
N ASP A 113 -10.52 10.97 -16.84
CA ASP A 113 -10.76 12.33 -17.34
C ASP A 113 -9.45 13.16 -17.39
N TYR A 114 -8.34 12.58 -16.93
CA TYR A 114 -7.01 13.19 -16.96
C TYR A 114 -6.18 12.58 -18.08
N ARG A 115 -5.39 13.41 -18.76
CA ARG A 115 -4.47 12.99 -19.83
C ARG A 115 -3.05 13.10 -19.32
N VAL A 116 -2.33 11.99 -19.21
CA VAL A 116 -0.96 11.97 -18.65
C VAL A 116 0.05 12.13 -19.78
N ASN A 117 1.03 13.01 -19.61
CA ASN A 117 2.10 13.23 -20.57
C ASN A 117 3.38 12.46 -20.19
N VAL A 118 3.63 12.29 -18.89
CA VAL A 118 4.81 11.63 -18.34
C VAL A 118 4.47 10.99 -17.01
N CYS A 119 5.07 9.83 -16.73
CA CYS A 119 4.96 9.14 -15.45
C CYS A 119 6.31 9.03 -14.76
N PHE A 120 6.33 9.27 -13.45
CA PHE A 120 7.45 8.97 -12.56
C PHE A 120 7.05 7.91 -11.57
N THR A 121 7.93 6.96 -11.34
CA THR A 121 7.69 5.88 -10.37
C THR A 121 8.93 5.57 -9.55
N SER A 122 8.75 4.88 -8.44
CA SER A 122 9.87 4.31 -7.69
C SER A 122 10.52 3.14 -8.44
N MET A 123 11.67 2.66 -7.98
CA MET A 123 12.29 1.42 -8.51
C MET A 123 11.63 0.14 -7.99
N LEU A 124 10.68 0.23 -7.06
CA LEU A 124 10.02 -0.93 -6.45
C LEU A 124 8.86 -1.42 -7.32
N MET A 125 8.84 -2.73 -7.61
CA MET A 125 7.91 -3.40 -8.53
C MET A 125 6.45 -3.09 -8.23
N ARG A 126 6.05 -2.99 -6.97
CA ARG A 126 4.66 -2.64 -6.60
C ARG A 126 4.22 -1.28 -7.15
N ALA A 127 5.09 -0.28 -7.17
CA ALA A 127 4.76 1.05 -7.67
C ALA A 127 4.87 1.12 -9.19
N MET A 128 5.81 0.38 -9.78
CA MET A 128 5.91 0.20 -11.23
C MET A 128 4.66 -0.52 -11.77
N GLU A 129 4.24 -1.60 -11.12
CA GLU A 129 3.03 -2.36 -11.44
C GLU A 129 1.78 -1.48 -11.30
N THR A 130 1.65 -0.70 -10.23
CA THR A 130 0.57 0.30 -10.10
C THR A 130 0.58 1.32 -11.23
N ALA A 131 1.75 1.86 -11.59
CA ALA A 131 1.85 2.83 -12.69
C ALA A 131 1.40 2.22 -14.02
N VAL A 132 1.85 1.00 -14.33
CA VAL A 132 1.45 0.28 -15.54
C VAL A 132 -0.06 0.07 -15.56
N ILE A 133 -0.64 -0.51 -14.51
CA ILE A 133 -2.09 -0.73 -14.41
C ILE A 133 -2.86 0.58 -14.61
N CYS A 134 -2.43 1.66 -13.93
CA CYS A 134 -3.07 2.97 -14.07
C CYS A 134 -3.04 3.50 -15.50
N LEU A 135 -1.97 3.24 -16.25
CA LEU A 135 -1.79 3.76 -17.61
C LEU A 135 -2.40 2.85 -18.69
N THR A 136 -2.54 1.54 -18.45
CA THR A 136 -2.93 0.58 -19.49
C THR A 136 -4.35 0.05 -19.36
N GLU A 137 -5.00 0.16 -18.21
CA GLU A 137 -6.38 -0.32 -18.02
C GLU A 137 -7.45 0.67 -18.51
N CYS A 138 -7.07 1.90 -18.86
CA CYS A 138 -7.98 2.94 -19.34
C CYS A 138 -7.31 3.72 -20.48
N ASP A 139 -7.73 3.47 -21.72
CA ASP A 139 -7.13 4.00 -22.95
C ASP A 139 -7.10 5.53 -22.97
N GLU A 140 -8.09 6.17 -22.35
CA GLU A 140 -8.21 7.62 -22.28
C GLU A 140 -7.01 8.29 -21.62
N ILE A 141 -6.38 7.66 -20.62
CA ILE A 141 -5.34 8.29 -19.81
C ILE A 141 -4.10 8.61 -20.65
N CYS A 142 -3.73 7.71 -21.55
CA CYS A 142 -2.53 7.84 -22.37
C CYS A 142 -2.79 8.57 -23.70
N ASP A 143 -4.05 8.90 -24.02
CA ASP A 143 -4.42 9.54 -25.29
C ASP A 143 -3.93 8.77 -26.53
N GLY A 144 -4.01 7.44 -26.48
CA GLY A 144 -3.52 6.54 -27.53
C GLY A 144 -1.99 6.34 -27.55
N LYS A 145 -1.24 6.96 -26.64
CA LYS A 145 0.19 6.72 -26.49
C LYS A 145 0.48 5.41 -25.75
N ILE A 146 1.65 4.84 -26.03
CA ILE A 146 2.13 3.61 -25.42
C ILE A 146 3.05 3.97 -24.25
N PRO A 147 2.77 3.52 -23.02
CA PRO A 147 3.67 3.71 -21.90
C PRO A 147 4.98 2.94 -22.09
N VAL A 148 6.12 3.62 -21.95
CA VAL A 148 7.45 3.04 -22.16
C VAL A 148 8.36 3.40 -21.00
N PHE A 149 8.92 2.40 -20.32
CA PHE A 149 9.97 2.61 -19.32
C PHE A 149 11.23 3.17 -19.99
N LYS A 150 11.67 4.33 -19.49
CA LYS A 150 12.92 4.97 -19.90
C LYS A 150 13.95 4.72 -18.81
N HIS A 151 15.10 4.17 -19.16
CA HIS A 151 16.19 3.95 -18.23
C HIS A 151 17.27 5.02 -18.43
N ALA A 152 18.06 5.26 -17.38
CA ALA A 152 19.10 6.27 -17.43
C ALA A 152 20.24 5.83 -18.37
N ALA A 153 20.78 6.78 -19.13
CA ALA A 153 21.83 6.51 -20.13
C ALA A 153 23.16 6.04 -19.50
N ASP A 154 23.35 6.26 -18.20
CA ASP A 154 24.53 5.87 -17.42
C ASP A 154 24.40 4.52 -16.71
N ASP A 155 23.30 3.76 -16.92
CA ASP A 155 23.16 2.41 -16.37
C ASP A 155 24.20 1.44 -17.01
N PRO A 156 25.07 0.80 -16.21
CA PRO A 156 26.16 -0.05 -16.73
C PRO A 156 25.67 -1.34 -17.42
N ASN A 157 24.40 -1.73 -17.23
CA ASN A 157 23.77 -2.86 -17.91
C ASN A 157 22.95 -2.42 -19.14
N TRP A 158 23.07 -1.15 -19.54
CA TRP A 158 22.33 -0.54 -20.63
C TRP A 158 23.01 -0.80 -21.98
N HIS A 159 22.39 -1.64 -22.80
CA HIS A 159 22.95 -2.09 -24.09
C HIS A 159 22.72 -1.11 -25.27
N GLY A 160 22.78 0.20 -25.02
CA GLY A 160 22.71 1.20 -26.10
C GLY A 160 21.30 1.58 -26.57
N TRP A 161 20.29 1.50 -25.69
CA TRP A 161 18.93 1.99 -25.93
C TRP A 161 18.81 3.53 -25.90
N ASP A 162 19.85 4.24 -25.49
CA ASP A 162 20.01 5.69 -25.66
C ASP A 162 19.98 6.13 -27.15
N LYS A 163 20.12 5.19 -28.08
CA LYS A 163 19.91 5.41 -29.53
C LYS A 163 18.45 5.31 -29.95
N TYR A 164 17.56 4.89 -29.05
CA TYR A 164 16.12 4.94 -29.25
C TYR A 164 15.60 6.28 -28.75
N ASP A 165 15.55 7.27 -29.64
CA ASP A 165 14.99 8.58 -29.34
C ASP A 165 13.49 8.49 -28.98
N GLY A 166 12.84 7.37 -29.33
CA GLY A 166 11.40 7.15 -29.23
C GLY A 166 10.61 8.04 -30.19
N ASP A 167 9.30 7.83 -30.26
CA ASP A 167 8.38 8.77 -30.90
C ASP A 167 7.54 9.48 -29.83
N PRO A 168 7.85 10.75 -29.47
CA PRO A 168 7.08 11.51 -28.49
C PRO A 168 5.59 11.67 -28.82
N SER A 169 5.20 11.48 -30.08
CA SER A 169 3.80 11.49 -30.51
C SER A 169 3.08 10.18 -30.22
N LEU A 170 3.80 9.06 -30.10
CA LEU A 170 3.25 7.72 -29.87
C LEU A 170 3.58 7.16 -28.48
N GLU A 171 4.51 7.76 -27.74
CA GLU A 171 5.00 7.23 -26.47
C GLU A 171 4.73 8.13 -25.27
N LEU A 172 4.41 7.50 -24.15
CA LEU A 172 4.32 8.11 -22.82
C LEU A 172 5.49 7.58 -21.97
N PRO A 173 6.51 8.40 -21.65
CA PRO A 173 7.67 7.94 -20.91
C PRO A 173 7.34 7.70 -19.43
N ILE A 174 7.79 6.55 -18.90
CA ILE A 174 7.80 6.20 -17.48
C ILE A 174 9.25 6.25 -16.98
N PHE A 175 9.54 7.10 -16.00
CA PHE A 175 10.87 7.24 -15.40
C PHE A 175 10.91 6.63 -13.99
N PRO A 176 11.47 5.43 -13.81
CA PRO A 176 11.69 4.84 -12.51
C PRO A 176 12.92 5.48 -11.83
N THR A 177 12.85 5.74 -10.53
CA THR A 177 13.97 6.33 -9.77
C THR A 177 13.99 5.91 -8.30
N PRO A 178 15.17 5.62 -7.71
CA PRO A 178 15.27 5.31 -6.28
C PRO A 178 14.93 6.53 -5.41
N ALA A 179 14.94 7.75 -5.95
CA ALA A 179 14.54 8.95 -5.21
C ALA A 179 13.08 8.90 -4.75
N LEU A 180 12.23 8.11 -5.41
CA LEU A 180 10.82 7.92 -5.08
C LEU A 180 10.54 6.65 -4.27
N ASP A 181 11.55 5.84 -3.94
CA ASP A 181 11.38 4.63 -3.13
C ASP A 181 10.82 4.95 -1.74
N GLU A 182 10.18 3.95 -1.13
CA GLU A 182 9.65 4.01 0.23
C GLU A 182 10.77 4.37 1.24
N ARG A 183 10.43 4.78 2.45
CA ARG A 183 11.41 4.89 3.54
C ARG A 183 12.10 3.53 3.79
N HIS A 184 13.43 3.49 3.78
CA HIS A 184 14.19 2.29 4.14
C HIS A 184 14.00 1.98 5.63
N TYR A 185 13.50 0.79 5.97
CA TYR A 185 13.25 0.42 7.38
C TYR A 185 14.46 -0.25 8.06
N GLY A 186 15.59 -0.38 7.36
CA GLY A 186 16.81 -0.94 7.92
C GLY A 186 16.62 -2.37 8.42
N ASP A 187 17.11 -2.64 9.62
CA ASP A 187 17.04 -3.96 10.27
C ASP A 187 15.60 -4.38 10.61
N LEU A 188 14.64 -3.47 10.50
CA LEU A 188 13.22 -3.77 10.73
C LEU A 188 12.52 -4.34 9.48
N GLN A 189 13.20 -4.36 8.33
CA GLN A 189 12.60 -4.83 7.09
C GLN A 189 12.19 -6.29 7.17
N GLY A 190 10.96 -6.58 6.75
CA GLY A 190 10.39 -7.93 6.78
C GLY A 190 9.88 -8.38 8.16
N LEU A 191 10.17 -7.65 9.24
CA LEU A 191 9.69 -8.00 10.57
C LEU A 191 8.21 -7.67 10.75
N ASN A 192 7.52 -8.55 11.49
CA ASN A 192 6.16 -8.31 11.95
C ASN A 192 6.15 -7.19 13.00
N LYS A 193 5.19 -6.27 12.89
CA LYS A 193 5.05 -5.12 13.82
C LYS A 193 4.89 -5.54 15.28
N ALA A 194 4.11 -6.58 15.56
CA ALA A 194 3.84 -7.05 16.92
C ALA A 194 5.08 -7.70 17.54
N GLU A 195 5.79 -8.52 16.77
CA GLU A 195 7.06 -9.14 17.20
C GLU A 195 8.14 -8.09 17.41
N THR A 196 8.22 -7.10 16.51
CA THR A 196 9.16 -5.98 16.66
C THR A 196 8.84 -5.17 17.91
N ALA A 197 7.57 -4.88 18.18
CA ALA A 197 7.15 -4.17 19.38
C ALA A 197 7.45 -4.97 20.66
N ALA A 198 7.32 -6.30 20.64
CA ALA A 198 7.69 -7.16 21.76
C ALA A 198 9.21 -7.16 22.01
N LYS A 199 10.02 -7.09 20.94
CA LYS A 199 11.49 -7.12 21.03
C LYS A 199 12.10 -5.77 21.41
N PHE A 200 11.59 -4.68 20.84
CA PHE A 200 12.21 -3.35 20.93
C PHE A 200 11.38 -2.34 21.74
N GLY A 201 10.17 -2.71 22.17
CA GLY A 201 9.23 -1.84 22.87
C GLY A 201 8.27 -1.13 21.91
N ALA A 202 6.99 -1.08 22.29
CA ALA A 202 5.93 -0.50 21.45
C ALA A 202 6.12 1.00 21.20
N GLU A 203 6.59 1.76 22.20
CA GLU A 203 6.86 3.20 22.07
C GLU A 203 8.00 3.46 21.08
N GLN A 204 9.11 2.71 21.19
CA GLN A 204 10.24 2.85 20.29
C GLN A 204 9.89 2.51 18.84
N VAL A 205 9.13 1.43 18.64
CA VAL A 205 8.64 1.04 17.29
C VAL A 205 7.64 2.06 16.76
N HIS A 206 6.81 2.64 17.63
CA HIS A 206 5.91 3.72 17.24
C HIS A 206 6.72 4.95 16.79
N GLU A 207 7.74 5.33 17.56
CA GLU A 207 8.63 6.46 17.26
C GLU A 207 9.35 6.25 15.92
N TRP A 208 9.99 5.10 15.70
CA TRP A 208 10.62 4.79 14.40
C TRP A 208 9.64 4.84 13.22
N ARG A 209 8.36 4.55 13.47
CA ARG A 209 7.34 4.52 12.41
C ARG A 209 6.70 5.88 12.14
N ARG A 210 6.53 6.71 13.18
CA ARG A 210 5.71 7.92 13.13
C ARG A 210 6.48 9.20 13.43
N SER A 211 7.74 9.13 13.85
CA SER A 211 8.59 10.32 13.98
C SER A 211 9.03 10.82 12.62
N PHE A 212 9.21 12.14 12.53
CA PHE A 212 9.75 12.79 11.35
C PHE A 212 11.25 12.49 11.17
N SER A 213 12.03 12.64 12.25
CA SER A 213 13.50 12.59 12.21
C SER A 213 14.11 11.33 12.82
N THR A 214 13.37 10.57 13.63
CA THR A 214 13.90 9.36 14.26
C THR A 214 14.08 8.25 13.22
N ARG A 215 15.30 7.72 13.12
CA ARG A 215 15.65 6.60 12.23
C ARG A 215 15.48 5.25 12.94
N PRO A 216 14.95 4.21 12.27
CA PRO A 216 15.17 2.84 12.72
C PRO A 216 16.64 2.43 12.53
N PRO A 217 17.14 1.40 13.24
CA PRO A 217 18.50 0.89 13.06
C PRO A 217 18.77 0.51 11.59
N GLY A 218 19.81 1.09 11.00
CA GLY A 218 20.20 0.86 9.60
C GLY A 218 19.23 1.43 8.55
N GLY A 219 18.24 2.25 8.95
CA GLY A 219 17.22 2.78 8.05
C GLY A 219 17.17 4.31 7.95
N GLU A 220 16.16 4.77 7.22
CA GLU A 220 15.86 6.17 6.95
C GLU A 220 14.75 6.67 7.88
N SER A 221 14.79 7.95 8.24
CA SER A 221 13.63 8.68 8.78
C SER A 221 12.77 9.25 7.65
N LEU A 222 11.65 9.90 7.99
CA LEU A 222 10.88 10.66 6.99
C LEU A 222 11.69 11.86 6.47
N GLU A 223 12.46 12.51 7.34
CA GLU A 223 13.38 13.60 6.98
C GLU A 223 14.44 13.15 5.95
N ASP A 224 15.00 11.94 6.10
CA ASP A 224 15.97 11.41 5.14
C ASP A 224 15.32 11.08 3.79
N THR A 225 14.12 10.50 3.83
CA THR A 225 13.31 10.27 2.63
C THR A 225 13.08 11.60 1.90
N MET A 226 12.71 12.65 2.64
CA MET A 226 12.50 13.99 2.10
C MET A 226 13.76 14.57 1.45
N LYS A 227 14.95 14.36 2.05
CA LYS A 227 16.24 14.83 1.50
C LYS A 227 16.58 14.27 0.12
N ARG A 228 16.06 13.09 -0.25
CA ARG A 228 16.22 12.55 -1.62
C ARG A 228 15.01 12.81 -2.52
N THR A 229 13.79 12.76 -1.97
CA THR A 229 12.56 12.88 -2.75
C THR A 229 12.28 14.31 -3.20
N VAL A 230 12.43 15.31 -2.31
CA VAL A 230 12.08 16.70 -2.62
C VAL A 230 13.00 17.34 -3.66
N PRO A 231 14.34 17.17 -3.59
CA PRO A 231 15.21 17.69 -4.64
C PRO A 231 14.89 17.08 -6.01
N PHE A 232 14.62 15.78 -6.09
CA PHE A 232 14.21 15.12 -7.33
C PHE A 232 12.88 15.67 -7.85
N PHE A 233 11.88 15.82 -6.97
CA PHE A 233 10.58 16.40 -7.32
C PHE A 233 10.74 17.80 -7.90
N ARG A 234 11.50 18.68 -7.23
CA ARG A 234 11.70 20.07 -7.68
C ARG A 234 12.54 20.23 -8.94
N ASP A 235 13.54 19.36 -9.14
CA ASP A 235 14.41 19.42 -10.31
C ASP A 235 13.74 18.79 -11.55
N ARG A 236 13.20 17.58 -11.40
CA ARG A 236 12.72 16.77 -12.53
C ARG A 236 11.21 16.89 -12.74
N ILE A 237 10.40 16.59 -11.73
CA ILE A 237 8.93 16.55 -11.85
C ILE A 237 8.37 17.95 -12.09
N MET A 238 8.81 18.94 -11.30
CA MET A 238 8.38 20.33 -11.46
C MET A 238 8.82 20.95 -12.79
N SER A 239 9.89 20.46 -13.42
CA SER A 239 10.28 20.90 -14.76
C SER A 239 9.19 20.53 -15.78
N HIS A 240 8.67 19.30 -15.73
CA HIS A 240 7.55 18.89 -16.60
C HIS A 240 6.29 19.73 -16.35
N ILE A 241 5.92 19.93 -15.09
CA ILE A 241 4.75 20.77 -14.72
C ILE A 241 4.90 22.19 -15.28
N LYS A 242 6.10 22.78 -15.20
CA LYS A 242 6.40 24.11 -15.77
C LYS A 242 6.26 24.18 -17.28
N HIS A 243 6.53 23.08 -17.99
CA HIS A 243 6.33 22.98 -19.42
C HIS A 243 4.86 22.72 -19.81
N GLY A 244 3.97 22.55 -18.84
CA GLY A 244 2.54 22.30 -19.06
C GLY A 244 2.19 20.82 -19.17
N ASP A 245 3.11 19.91 -18.81
CA ASP A 245 2.83 18.48 -18.79
C ASP A 245 1.96 18.10 -17.58
N ASN A 246 0.97 17.25 -17.81
CA ASN A 246 0.27 16.53 -16.78
C ASN A 246 1.11 15.32 -16.34
N VAL A 247 1.55 15.33 -15.09
CA VAL A 247 2.49 14.34 -14.55
C VAL A 247 1.78 13.34 -13.64
N LEU A 248 1.97 12.04 -13.89
CA LEU A 248 1.58 10.98 -12.96
C LEU A 248 2.76 10.57 -12.07
N VAL A 249 2.57 10.54 -10.76
CA VAL A 249 3.57 10.03 -9.80
C VAL A 249 3.00 8.81 -9.07
N SER A 250 3.60 7.63 -9.29
CA SER A 250 3.27 6.39 -8.58
C SER A 250 4.40 6.03 -7.60
N ALA A 251 4.16 6.17 -6.30
CA ALA A 251 5.20 5.96 -5.29
C ALA A 251 4.61 5.39 -3.99
N HIS A 252 5.23 5.69 -2.84
CA HIS A 252 4.90 5.07 -1.56
C HIS A 252 4.49 6.10 -0.52
N GLY A 253 4.03 5.63 0.63
CA GLY A 253 3.49 6.50 1.68
C GLY A 253 4.49 7.57 2.13
N ASN A 254 5.75 7.25 2.42
CA ASN A 254 6.69 8.25 2.94
C ASN A 254 7.28 9.16 1.85
N SER A 255 7.47 8.65 0.63
CA SER A 255 7.91 9.50 -0.50
C SER A 255 6.80 10.47 -0.92
N LEU A 256 5.55 9.99 -1.05
CA LEU A 256 4.40 10.87 -1.33
C LEU A 256 4.16 11.87 -0.20
N ARG A 257 4.24 11.46 1.08
CA ARG A 257 4.17 12.40 2.21
C ARG A 257 5.24 13.49 2.11
N SER A 258 6.47 13.14 1.76
CA SER A 258 7.56 14.11 1.62
C SER A 258 7.27 15.15 0.54
N ILE A 259 6.68 14.74 -0.59
CA ILE A 259 6.24 15.66 -1.65
C ILE A 259 5.08 16.53 -1.14
N ILE A 260 4.08 15.92 -0.48
CA ILE A 260 2.91 16.63 0.06
C ILE A 260 3.33 17.70 1.09
N MET A 261 4.30 17.40 1.96
CA MET A 261 4.87 18.39 2.88
C MET A 261 5.44 19.59 2.13
N ASP A 262 6.17 19.34 1.06
CA ASP A 262 6.82 20.38 0.27
C ASP A 262 5.80 21.27 -0.45
N VAL A 263 4.78 20.67 -1.07
CA VAL A 263 3.80 21.43 -1.87
C VAL A 263 2.73 22.10 -1.02
N GLU A 264 2.33 21.51 0.11
CA GLU A 264 1.33 22.08 1.04
C GLU A 264 1.95 22.86 2.20
N GLN A 265 3.29 22.92 2.29
CA GLN A 265 4.02 23.58 3.37
C GLN A 265 3.61 23.06 4.77
N ILE A 266 3.37 21.75 4.88
CA ILE A 266 2.95 21.10 6.13
C ILE A 266 4.17 20.84 7.04
N PRO A 267 4.13 21.27 8.32
CA PRO A 267 5.17 20.96 9.30
C PRO A 267 5.38 19.44 9.53
N GLY A 268 6.61 19.05 9.85
CA GLY A 268 7.00 17.64 9.99
C GLY A 268 6.30 16.88 11.13
N ASP A 269 5.78 17.56 12.15
CA ASP A 269 5.00 16.98 13.24
C ASP A 269 3.51 16.80 12.90
N GLU A 270 3.02 17.47 11.85
CA GLU A 270 1.64 17.33 11.36
C GLU A 270 1.51 16.26 10.28
N ILE A 271 2.48 16.16 9.37
CA ILE A 271 2.44 15.21 8.24
C ILE A 271 2.32 13.75 8.69
N VAL A 272 2.86 13.41 9.87
CA VAL A 272 2.87 12.03 10.37
C VAL A 272 1.47 11.51 10.70
N LYS A 273 0.51 12.44 10.81
CA LYS A 273 -0.93 12.21 10.99
C LYS A 273 -1.67 12.06 9.67
N LEU A 274 -1.08 12.46 8.54
CA LEU A 274 -1.68 12.32 7.23
C LEU A 274 -1.77 10.84 6.84
N GLU A 275 -2.99 10.37 6.67
CA GLU A 275 -3.30 9.03 6.15
C GLU A 275 -3.60 9.14 4.65
N LEU A 276 -2.83 8.42 3.85
CA LEU A 276 -3.02 8.32 2.41
C LEU A 276 -3.76 7.01 2.12
N GLY A 277 -4.91 7.09 1.46
CA GLY A 277 -5.65 5.91 1.01
C GLY A 277 -4.85 5.12 -0.04
N THR A 278 -4.85 3.80 0.05
CA THR A 278 -4.27 2.96 -1.01
C THR A 278 -5.18 2.96 -2.23
N GLY A 279 -4.61 3.11 -3.44
CA GLY A 279 -5.38 3.15 -4.68
C GLY A 279 -6.34 4.34 -4.81
N VAL A 280 -6.11 5.43 -4.05
CA VAL A 280 -6.90 6.65 -4.13
C VAL A 280 -6.02 7.75 -4.75
N PRO A 281 -6.24 8.14 -6.01
CA PRO A 281 -5.50 9.24 -6.63
C PRO A 281 -5.74 10.57 -5.92
N ILE A 282 -4.67 11.36 -5.80
CA ILE A 282 -4.72 12.75 -5.35
C ILE A 282 -4.24 13.62 -6.50
N VAL A 283 -5.09 14.54 -6.94
CA VAL A 283 -4.82 15.43 -8.06
C VAL A 283 -4.52 16.81 -7.50
N TYR A 284 -3.41 17.39 -7.95
CA TYR A 284 -3.05 18.78 -7.68
C TYR A 284 -3.08 19.55 -8.99
N GLU A 285 -3.80 20.67 -8.99
CA GLU A 285 -3.64 21.72 -9.98
C GLU A 285 -2.59 22.69 -9.44
N MET A 286 -1.52 22.91 -10.20
CA MET A 286 -0.42 23.78 -9.82
C MET A 286 -0.16 24.81 -10.91
N ASP A 287 0.27 26.00 -10.51
CA ASP A 287 0.78 26.99 -11.46
C ASP A 287 2.24 26.70 -11.86
N GLN A 288 2.78 27.49 -12.79
CA GLN A 288 4.17 27.37 -13.27
C GLN A 288 5.23 27.67 -12.18
N THR A 289 4.84 28.25 -11.04
CA THR A 289 5.74 28.47 -9.91
C THR A 289 5.79 27.28 -8.96
N GLY A 290 4.86 26.32 -9.11
CA GLY A 290 4.66 25.19 -8.22
C GLY A 290 3.72 25.50 -7.05
N GLN A 291 3.01 26.62 -7.10
CA GLN A 291 1.96 26.91 -6.14
C GLN A 291 0.73 26.05 -6.44
N VAL A 292 0.24 25.36 -5.41
CA VAL A 292 -1.01 24.58 -5.48
C VAL A 292 -2.20 25.54 -5.58
N LEU A 293 -2.95 25.44 -6.67
CA LEU A 293 -4.20 26.18 -6.93
C LEU A 293 -5.42 25.40 -6.45
N LYS A 294 -5.41 24.08 -6.66
CA LYS A 294 -6.51 23.17 -6.28
C LYS A 294 -5.95 21.82 -5.90
N LYS A 295 -6.61 21.17 -4.94
CA LYS A 295 -6.39 19.77 -4.55
C LYS A 295 -7.70 19.00 -4.60
N GLU A 296 -7.67 17.81 -5.18
CA GLU A 296 -8.81 16.92 -5.26
C GLU A 296 -8.40 15.48 -4.92
N ILE A 297 -9.21 14.78 -4.12
CA ILE A 297 -8.99 13.37 -3.79
C ILE A 297 -10.10 12.57 -4.45
N LEU A 298 -9.73 11.69 -5.39
CA LEU A 298 -10.68 10.94 -6.19
C LEU A 298 -11.16 9.69 -5.43
N ASN A 299 -12.15 9.90 -4.56
CA ASN A 299 -12.69 8.84 -3.69
C ASN A 299 -13.84 8.03 -4.31
N THR A 300 -14.50 8.57 -5.34
CA THR A 300 -15.68 7.98 -5.99
C THR A 300 -15.41 7.81 -7.46
#